data_AF-A0A537CZW7-F1
#
_entry.id   AF-A0A537CZW7-F1
#
_cell.length_a   1.000
_cell.length_b   1.000
_cell.length_c   1.000
_cell.angle_alpha   90.00
_cell.angle_beta   90.00
_cell.angle_gamma   90.00
#
_symmetry.space_group_name_H-M   'P 1'
#
loop_
_entity.id
_entity.type
_entity.pdbx_description
1 polymer ?
#
loop_
_entity_poly.entity_id
_entity_poly.type
_entity_poly.pdbx_seq_one_letter_code
_entity_poly.pdbx_strand_id
1 'polypeptide(L)'
;GSHKQGVLEAGHDTSTTSYPLWVISNQTIKQLVDHGGIVAPKGPPGSMILFHGCLVHASSSNLSPWNRVSVYLSLCAVSNHIRRFKRPGYIAHRDFTPIQCLPDDCLLKHYDVPLPWKDGTPQEELQGVLKAA
;
A
#
# COMPACT_ATOMS: atom_id res chain seq x y z
N GLY A 1 -15.39 -5.21 -7.43
CA GLY A 1 -16.40 -5.62 -6.44
C GLY A 1 -16.56 -4.52 -5.40
N SER A 2 -16.17 -4.78 -4.17
CA SER A 2 -16.37 -3.89 -3.01
C SER A 2 -15.93 -2.43 -3.19
N HIS A 3 -14.91 -2.14 -4.01
CA HIS A 3 -14.50 -0.76 -4.31
C HIS A 3 -15.62 0.15 -4.84
N LYS A 4 -16.69 -0.41 -5.43
CA LYS A 4 -17.84 0.36 -5.92
C LYS A 4 -18.67 0.97 -4.78
N GLN A 5 -18.48 0.52 -3.54
CA GLN A 5 -19.14 1.08 -2.36
C GLN A 5 -18.36 2.28 -1.78
N GLY A 6 -17.23 2.65 -2.37
CA GLY A 6 -16.40 3.75 -1.86
C GLY A 6 -15.70 3.40 -0.55
N VAL A 7 -15.49 4.42 0.29
CA VAL A 7 -14.84 4.24 1.60
C VAL A 7 -15.84 3.60 2.56
N LEU A 8 -15.44 2.47 3.15
CA LEU A 8 -16.21 1.77 4.17
C LEU A 8 -15.77 2.22 5.56
N GLU A 9 -16.67 2.14 6.53
CA GLU A 9 -16.34 2.34 7.93
C GLU A 9 -15.30 1.30 8.40
N ALA A 10 -14.26 1.78 9.07
CA ALA A 10 -13.16 0.95 9.56
C ALA A 10 -12.84 1.32 11.01
N GLY A 11 -12.53 0.29 11.81
CA GLY A 11 -11.98 0.46 13.15
C GLY A 11 -10.45 0.48 13.11
N HIS A 12 -9.82 1.12 14.10
CA HIS A 12 -8.37 1.08 14.26
C HIS A 12 -8.02 0.04 15.34
N ASP A 13 -7.57 -1.12 14.90
CA ASP A 13 -7.16 -2.21 15.77
C ASP A 13 -5.70 -2.03 16.17
N THR A 14 -5.46 -1.84 17.46
CA THR A 14 -4.13 -1.66 18.04
C THR A 14 -3.71 -2.83 18.95
N SER A 15 -4.51 -3.89 19.05
CA SER A 15 -4.34 -4.92 20.08
C SER A 15 -4.35 -6.36 19.57
N THR A 16 -5.06 -6.66 18.48
CA THR A 16 -5.23 -8.06 18.03
C THR A 16 -4.36 -8.42 16.82
N THR A 17 -3.74 -7.42 16.20
CA THR A 17 -2.88 -7.57 15.03
C THR A 17 -1.41 -7.30 15.38
N SER A 18 -0.48 -7.72 14.51
CA SER A 18 0.96 -7.57 14.75
C SER A 18 1.46 -6.12 14.75
N TYR A 19 0.64 -5.18 14.27
CA TYR A 19 0.89 -3.74 14.30
C TYR A 19 -0.45 -2.99 14.13
N PRO A 20 -0.58 -1.74 14.59
CA PRO A 20 -1.81 -0.96 14.45
C PRO A 20 -2.33 -0.93 13.00
N LEU A 21 -3.55 -1.42 12.79
CA LEU A 21 -4.13 -1.60 11.46
C LEU A 21 -5.58 -1.14 11.42
N TRP A 22 -5.99 -0.56 10.29
CA TRP A 22 -7.40 -0.29 10.00
C TRP A 22 -8.09 -1.57 9.54
N VAL A 23 -9.13 -1.99 10.26
CA VAL A 23 -9.86 -3.24 10.04
C VAL A 23 -11.33 -2.98 9.76
N ILE A 24 -11.97 -3.91 9.05
CA ILE A 24 -13.40 -3.88 8.74
C ILE A 24 -14.10 -4.93 9.59
N SER A 25 -15.35 -4.65 10.01
CA SER A 25 -16.11 -5.58 10.85
C SER A 25 -16.40 -6.91 10.14
N ASN A 26 -16.48 -7.99 10.92
CA ASN A 26 -16.87 -9.31 10.40
C ASN A 26 -18.25 -9.29 9.73
N GLN A 27 -19.17 -8.47 10.22
CA GLN A 27 -20.49 -8.30 9.62
C GLN A 27 -20.39 -7.71 8.20
N THR A 28 -19.62 -6.65 8.03
CA THR A 28 -19.39 -6.02 6.71
C THR A 28 -18.66 -6.99 5.77
N ILE A 29 -17.64 -7.71 6.27
CA ILE A 29 -16.93 -8.73 5.48
C ILE A 29 -17.92 -9.80 4.98
N LYS A 30 -18.77 -10.32 5.88
CA LYS A 30 -19.78 -11.32 5.51
C LYS A 30 -20.70 -10.82 4.40
N GLN A 31 -21.24 -9.60 4.53
CA GLN A 31 -22.11 -9.00 3.51
C GLN A 31 -21.39 -8.89 2.15
N LEU A 32 -20.15 -8.39 2.15
CA LEU A 32 -19.38 -8.24 0.90
C LEU A 32 -19.11 -9.60 0.22
N VAL A 33 -18.81 -10.63 1.01
CA VAL A 33 -18.56 -11.98 0.50
C VAL A 33 -19.85 -12.64 0.00
N ASP A 34 -20.97 -12.48 0.71
CA ASP A 34 -22.28 -13.02 0.29
C ASP A 34 -22.69 -12.43 -1.09
N HIS A 35 -22.29 -11.20 -1.40
CA HIS A 35 -22.58 -10.56 -2.71
C HIS A 35 -21.52 -10.81 -3.80
N GLY A 36 -20.23 -10.84 -3.45
CA GLY A 36 -19.13 -10.78 -4.42
C GLY A 36 -18.14 -11.94 -4.36
N GLY A 37 -18.29 -12.84 -3.39
CA GLY A 37 -17.37 -13.93 -3.11
C GLY A 37 -15.99 -13.46 -2.63
N ILE A 38 -15.05 -14.42 -2.58
CA ILE A 38 -13.64 -14.19 -2.29
C ILE A 38 -12.83 -14.65 -3.51
N VAL A 39 -11.92 -13.81 -3.95
CA VAL A 39 -11.00 -14.11 -5.05
C VAL A 39 -9.57 -13.96 -4.55
N ALA A 40 -8.74 -14.97 -4.80
CA ALA A 40 -7.31 -14.96 -4.48
C ALA A 40 -6.51 -15.15 -5.79
N PRO A 41 -6.16 -14.06 -6.49
CA PRO A 41 -5.39 -14.15 -7.73
C PRO A 41 -4.04 -14.81 -7.49
N LYS A 42 -3.58 -15.60 -8.47
CA LYS A 42 -2.30 -16.34 -8.42
C LYS A 42 -1.55 -16.13 -9.72
N GLY A 43 -0.23 -16.08 -9.65
CA GLY A 43 0.65 -15.96 -10.81
C GLY A 43 2.11 -16.25 -10.43
N PRO A 44 2.98 -16.52 -11.42
CA PRO A 44 4.42 -16.70 -11.17
C PRO A 44 5.09 -15.39 -10.69
N PRO A 45 6.33 -15.46 -10.15
CA PRO A 45 7.14 -14.27 -9.88
C PRO A 45 7.19 -13.32 -11.09
N GLY A 46 7.06 -12.01 -10.83
CA GLY A 46 6.94 -10.98 -11.88
C GLY A 46 5.49 -10.66 -12.28
N SER A 47 4.50 -11.43 -11.81
CA SER A 47 3.09 -11.07 -11.98
C SER A 47 2.71 -9.83 -11.16
N MET A 48 1.81 -9.02 -11.70
CA MET A 48 1.31 -7.81 -11.04
C MET A 48 -0.23 -7.84 -10.93
N ILE A 49 -0.75 -7.27 -9.83
CA ILE A 49 -2.18 -7.02 -9.65
C ILE A 49 -2.36 -5.52 -9.44
N LEU A 50 -3.23 -4.91 -10.25
CA LEU A 50 -3.68 -3.54 -10.05
C LEU A 50 -5.06 -3.57 -9.41
N PHE A 51 -5.27 -2.77 -8.38
CA PHE A 51 -6.57 -2.64 -7.75
C PHE A 51 -6.81 -1.24 -7.19
N HIS A 52 -8.08 -0.89 -7.06
CA HIS A 52 -8.53 0.41 -6.55
C HIS A 52 -8.33 0.49 -5.03
N GLY A 53 -7.94 1.66 -4.50
CA GLY A 53 -7.65 1.84 -3.06
C GLY A 53 -8.82 1.55 -2.10
N CYS A 54 -10.06 1.56 -2.60
CA CYS A 54 -11.25 1.17 -1.83
C CYS A 54 -11.64 -0.32 -1.95
N LEU A 55 -10.85 -1.14 -2.66
CA LEU A 55 -11.10 -2.58 -2.71
C LEU A 55 -10.74 -3.18 -1.36
N VAL A 56 -11.71 -3.82 -0.70
CA VAL A 56 -11.41 -4.64 0.49
C VAL A 56 -10.53 -5.80 0.09
N HIS A 57 -9.35 -5.88 0.70
CA HIS A 57 -8.35 -6.90 0.44
C HIS A 57 -7.66 -7.28 1.73
N ALA A 58 -7.18 -8.52 1.80
CA ALA A 58 -6.47 -9.05 2.95
C ALA A 58 -5.50 -10.13 2.48
N SER A 59 -4.57 -10.51 3.36
CA SER A 59 -3.71 -11.65 3.16
C SER A 59 -3.70 -12.50 4.42
N SER A 60 -3.74 -13.83 4.25
CA SER A 60 -3.60 -14.76 5.38
C SER A 60 -2.14 -14.94 5.76
N SER A 61 -1.91 -15.50 6.95
CA SER A 61 -0.63 -16.09 7.34
C SER A 61 -0.16 -17.11 6.29
N ASN A 62 1.14 -17.14 6.03
CA ASN A 62 1.75 -18.09 5.12
C ASN A 62 2.15 -19.36 5.89
N LEU A 63 1.41 -20.45 5.69
CA LEU A 63 1.68 -21.74 6.32
C LEU A 63 2.66 -22.62 5.50
N SER A 64 3.05 -22.15 4.31
CA SER A 64 3.92 -22.91 3.41
C SER A 64 5.40 -22.70 3.74
N PRO A 65 6.30 -23.61 3.30
CA PRO A 65 7.75 -23.44 3.48
C PRO A 65 8.39 -22.42 2.52
N TRP A 66 7.63 -21.82 1.60
CA TRP A 66 8.16 -20.88 0.60
C TRP A 66 7.83 -19.44 0.98
N ASN A 67 8.76 -18.52 0.68
CA ASN A 67 8.55 -17.10 0.91
C ASN A 67 7.44 -16.53 0.02
N ARG A 68 6.62 -15.63 0.58
CA ARG A 68 5.65 -14.81 -0.15
C ARG A 68 6.07 -13.35 -0.08
N VAL A 69 6.97 -12.94 -0.99
CA VAL A 69 7.48 -11.57 -1.08
C VAL A 69 6.61 -10.78 -2.06
N SER A 70 6.16 -9.61 -1.63
CA SER A 70 5.39 -8.68 -2.47
C SER A 70 5.93 -7.26 -2.30
N VAL A 71 6.09 -6.54 -3.41
CA VAL A 71 6.32 -5.11 -3.42
C VAL A 71 4.97 -4.42 -3.65
N TYR A 72 4.67 -3.39 -2.86
CA TYR A 72 3.40 -2.69 -2.91
C TYR A 72 3.63 -1.22 -3.27
N LEU A 73 2.91 -0.73 -4.30
CA LEU A 73 2.97 0.66 -4.75
C LEU A 73 1.60 1.31 -4.58
N SER A 74 1.51 2.28 -3.65
CA SER A 74 0.34 3.14 -3.51
C SER A 74 0.51 4.38 -4.41
N LEU A 75 -0.11 4.37 -5.58
CA LEU A 75 -0.03 5.49 -6.52
C LEU A 75 -1.20 6.45 -6.34
N CYS A 76 -0.91 7.74 -6.40
CA CYS A 76 -1.90 8.81 -6.33
C CYS A 76 -1.61 9.84 -7.43
N ALA A 77 -2.65 10.48 -7.97
CA ALA A 77 -2.46 11.63 -8.85
C ALA A 77 -1.77 12.77 -8.08
N VAL A 78 -0.83 13.46 -8.73
CA VAL A 78 -0.09 14.60 -8.12
C VAL A 78 -1.04 15.70 -7.64
N SER A 79 -2.16 15.91 -8.34
CA SER A 79 -3.21 16.86 -7.95
C SER A 79 -3.95 16.47 -6.66
N ASN A 80 -3.82 15.23 -6.20
CA ASN A 80 -4.47 14.67 -5.01
C ASN A 80 -3.45 14.35 -3.89
N HIS A 81 -2.37 15.12 -3.80
CA HIS A 81 -1.37 14.96 -2.75
C HIS A 81 -1.90 15.35 -1.37
N ILE A 82 -1.32 14.75 -0.33
CA ILE A 82 -1.67 15.05 1.06
C ILE A 82 -1.24 16.48 1.45
N ARG A 83 -2.05 17.15 2.28
CA ARG A 83 -1.75 18.51 2.76
C ARG A 83 -1.42 18.58 4.25
N ARG A 84 -1.50 17.45 4.95
CA ARG A 84 -1.26 17.35 6.40
C ARG A 84 -0.18 16.30 6.68
N PHE A 85 1.04 16.76 6.89
CA PHE A 85 2.22 15.91 7.09
C PHE A 85 2.34 15.43 8.54
N LYS A 86 1.37 14.63 9.00
CA LYS A 86 1.33 14.09 10.37
C LYS A 86 2.19 12.84 10.57
N ARG A 87 2.51 12.12 9.50
CA ARG A 87 3.28 10.86 9.54
C ARG A 87 4.72 11.11 9.07
N PRO A 88 5.67 10.24 9.45
CA PRO A 88 7.01 10.20 8.84
C PRO A 88 6.94 10.23 7.32
N GLY A 89 7.90 10.91 6.69
CA GLY A 89 7.93 11.09 5.25
C GLY A 89 8.21 9.79 4.49
N TYR A 90 8.94 8.83 5.08
CA TYR A 90 9.09 7.48 4.51
C TYR A 90 7.78 6.67 4.47
N ILE A 91 6.75 7.11 5.19
CA ILE A 91 5.41 6.53 5.20
C ILE A 91 4.45 7.36 4.35
N ALA A 92 4.57 8.69 4.41
CA ALA A 92 3.69 9.65 3.76
C ALA A 92 4.55 10.72 3.09
N HIS A 93 4.93 10.43 1.83
CA HIS A 93 5.85 11.24 1.05
C HIS A 93 5.43 12.70 0.90
N ARG A 94 6.43 13.56 0.71
CA ARG A 94 6.30 15.02 0.57
C ARG A 94 6.78 15.53 -0.78
N ASP A 95 7.51 14.70 -1.52
CA ASP A 95 7.84 14.97 -2.93
C ASP A 95 6.70 14.45 -3.81
N PHE A 96 6.16 15.34 -4.62
CA PHE A 96 5.05 15.06 -5.53
C PHE A 96 5.45 15.32 -6.99
N THR A 97 6.76 15.30 -7.27
CA THR A 97 7.28 15.35 -8.64
C THR A 97 6.72 14.16 -9.43
N PRO A 98 6.13 14.36 -10.63
CA PRO A 98 5.63 13.27 -11.45
C PRO A 98 6.72 12.24 -11.76
N ILE A 99 6.39 10.96 -11.56
CA ILE A 99 7.28 9.85 -11.92
C ILE A 99 7.57 9.84 -13.42
N GLN A 100 8.81 9.56 -13.78
CA GLN A 100 9.24 9.40 -15.17
C GLN A 100 9.34 7.92 -15.50
N CYS A 101 8.76 7.52 -16.63
CA CYS A 101 8.91 6.16 -17.12
C CYS A 101 10.36 5.94 -17.58
N LEU A 102 10.96 4.84 -17.12
CA LEU A 102 12.21 4.34 -17.68
C LEU A 102 11.94 3.53 -18.96
N PRO A 103 12.98 3.24 -19.78
CA PRO A 103 12.83 2.37 -20.93
C PRO A 103 12.31 0.96 -20.57
N ASP A 104 11.68 0.28 -21.53
CA ASP A 104 11.04 -1.03 -21.32
C ASP A 104 11.98 -2.13 -20.80
N ASP A 105 13.29 -2.02 -21.07
CA ASP A 105 14.30 -2.96 -20.59
C ASP A 105 14.95 -2.55 -19.25
N CYS A 106 14.36 -1.59 -18.52
CA CYS A 106 14.90 -1.06 -17.25
C CYS A 106 15.03 -2.07 -16.11
N LEU A 107 14.40 -3.24 -16.23
CA LEU A 107 14.57 -4.36 -15.30
C LEU A 107 15.62 -5.38 -15.75
N LEU A 108 16.10 -5.27 -16.98
CA LEU A 108 17.06 -6.18 -17.61
C LEU A 108 18.47 -5.57 -17.71
N LYS A 109 18.55 -4.23 -17.80
CA LYS A 109 19.81 -3.49 -17.87
C LYS A 109 19.86 -2.43 -16.79
N HIS A 110 21.08 -2.08 -16.40
CA HIS A 110 21.28 -0.97 -15.48
C HIS A 110 20.97 0.35 -16.17
N TYR A 111 20.15 1.16 -15.51
CA TYR A 111 19.91 2.56 -15.83
C TYR A 111 20.28 3.39 -14.61
N ASP A 112 20.90 4.54 -14.85
CA ASP A 112 21.15 5.49 -13.78
C ASP A 112 19.82 6.05 -13.28
N VAL A 113 19.52 5.78 -12.01
CA VAL A 113 18.29 6.20 -11.35
C VAL A 113 18.66 6.84 -10.02
N PRO A 114 18.05 7.97 -9.66
CA PRO A 114 18.31 8.59 -8.38
C PRO A 114 17.80 7.67 -7.26
N LEU A 115 18.71 7.22 -6.41
CA LEU A 115 18.41 6.42 -5.21
C LEU A 115 18.78 7.23 -3.97
N PRO A 116 18.06 8.34 -3.66
CA PRO A 116 18.46 9.28 -2.62
C PRO A 116 18.53 8.64 -1.22
N TRP A 117 17.84 7.51 -1.00
CA TRP A 117 17.80 6.80 0.28
C TRP A 117 18.54 5.45 0.23
N LYS A 118 19.44 5.25 -0.76
CA LYS A 118 20.21 4.00 -0.92
C LYS A 118 20.97 3.62 0.34
N ASP A 119 21.56 4.62 1.00
CA ASP A 119 22.39 4.45 2.20
C ASP A 119 21.60 4.66 3.51
N GLY A 120 20.26 4.76 3.41
CA GLY A 120 19.36 4.90 4.55
C GLY A 120 18.34 6.02 4.39
N THR A 121 17.33 6.00 5.25
CA THR A 121 16.29 7.03 5.32
C THR A 121 16.83 8.30 5.97
N PRO A 122 16.69 9.49 5.35
CA PRO A 122 17.09 10.75 5.95
C PRO A 122 16.39 11.04 7.29
N GLN A 123 17.06 11.74 8.20
CA GLN A 123 16.55 12.02 9.55
C GLN A 123 15.21 12.78 9.53
N GLU A 124 15.09 13.75 8.63
CA GLU A 124 13.90 14.58 8.42
C GLU A 124 12.68 13.79 7.91
N GLU A 125 12.92 12.62 7.32
CA GLU A 125 11.88 11.72 6.82
C GLU A 125 11.41 10.73 7.91
N LEU A 126 12.12 10.61 9.03
CA LEU A 126 11.76 9.73 10.15
C LEU A 126 10.64 10.27 11.04
N GLN A 127 10.25 11.55 10.89
CA GLN A 127 9.24 12.21 11.72
C GLN A 127 8.20 12.96 10.88
N GLY A 128 7.00 13.17 11.43
CA GLY A 128 6.01 14.09 10.86
C GLY A 128 6.38 15.56 11.11
N VAL A 129 5.95 16.46 10.22
CA VAL A 129 6.19 17.92 10.37
C VAL A 129 5.13 18.56 11.27
N LEU A 130 3.92 18.00 11.28
CA LEU A 130 2.86 18.41 12.19
C LEU A 130 2.93 17.54 13.45
N LYS A 131 2.89 18.16 14.63
CA LYS A 131 2.62 17.42 15.87
C LYS A 131 1.32 16.62 15.69
N ALA A 132 1.36 15.34 16.05
CA ALA A 132 0.13 14.55 16.17
C ALA A 132 -0.79 15.31 17.14
N ALA A 133 -2.04 15.49 16.71
CA ALA A 133 -3.07 16.10 17.54
C ALA A 133 -3.60 15.07 18.54
#